data_AF-A0A6P0LJ72-F1
#
_entry.id   AF-A0A6P0LJ72-F1
#
_cell.length_a   1.000
_cell.length_b   1.000
_cell.length_c   1.000
_cell.angle_alpha   90.00
_cell.angle_beta   90.00
_cell.angle_gamma   90.00
#
_symmetry.space_group_name_H-M   'P 1'
#
loop_
_entity.id
_entity.type
_entity.pdbx_description
1 polymer ?
#
loop_
_entity_poly.entity_id
_entity_poly.type
_entity_poly.pdbx_seq_one_letter_code
_entity_poly.pdbx_strand_id
1 'polypeptide(L)'
;MSTVKKLRIDILKQEFEKLEKDYRAVAQKKQRESNPQEQNNLNLQLQDIANQMEEIERKLDVLEEPQDDKKTLLKLLNPFENEIITYVQKAYQACSPEDWLNPVPDTLTGIVEDLEKMPQGRSKYTRIERWVGYLVTEVTDSKLPPSVSHQLREWSQQNIEGYSELLKEVENKPKSKNSYLMVVIHASNQSSVSKWNKAGKYFVEAWFMPNDGVLEFEQLSQPESFPETATTDEIQQLLKAFLEEIATKYLCSQLTIELFLPLDLLNRDIDACRIDDGWGYLVPIGCEYPVLVRSWERLLPIYGRHRGLWQEKWHFLQQLPGAACNGFVSGDDQDLNRLFFQLSQQNVIGLKLLKAPPTIGKGSVFAVILKAAIPVALWLRQNLSLNCQEQVDGLLCCCIHELPEAVKNKRLDAFQYPPDTHIGHHLSLLWEDPYRVPPSIEYSM
;
A
#
# COMPACT_ATOMS: atom_id res chain seq x y z
N MET A 1 6.01 -16.95 27.64
CA MET A 1 4.86 -16.64 28.51
C MET A 1 4.68 -15.12 28.48
N SER A 2 3.57 -14.65 27.89
CA SER A 2 3.27 -13.21 27.77
C SER A 2 3.30 -12.52 29.14
N THR A 3 3.80 -11.27 29.20
CA THR A 3 3.84 -10.46 30.43
C THR A 3 2.46 -10.28 31.05
N VAL A 4 1.38 -10.26 30.25
CA VAL A 4 -0.02 -10.25 30.73
C VAL A 4 -0.36 -11.51 31.49
N LYS A 5 0.01 -12.67 30.94
CA LYS A 5 -0.24 -13.96 31.57
C LYS A 5 0.44 -14.00 32.93
N LYS A 6 1.68 -13.49 33.00
CA LYS A 6 2.44 -13.36 34.25
C LYS A 6 1.77 -12.42 35.24
N LEU A 7 1.35 -11.23 34.80
CA LEU A 7 0.68 -10.24 35.66
C LEU A 7 -0.66 -10.76 36.20
N ARG A 8 -1.40 -11.53 35.39
CA ARG A 8 -2.67 -12.14 35.78
C ARG A 8 -2.49 -13.32 36.73
N ILE A 9 -1.44 -14.13 36.52
CA ILE A 9 -1.00 -15.15 37.48
C ILE A 9 -0.65 -14.49 38.82
N ASP A 10 0.08 -13.37 38.80
CA ASP A 10 0.46 -12.64 40.01
C ASP A 10 -0.77 -12.07 40.76
N ILE A 11 -1.75 -11.52 40.04
CA ILE A 11 -3.03 -11.06 40.62
C ILE A 11 -3.80 -12.23 41.26
N LEU A 12 -3.96 -13.34 40.53
CA LEU A 12 -4.69 -14.50 41.04
C LEU A 12 -3.99 -15.13 42.26
N LYS A 13 -2.65 -15.14 42.29
CA LYS A 13 -1.87 -15.57 43.46
C LYS A 13 -2.12 -14.66 44.67
N GLN A 14 -2.15 -13.34 44.48
CA GLN A 14 -2.48 -12.39 45.55
C GLN A 14 -3.91 -12.57 46.07
N GLU A 15 -4.88 -12.78 45.19
CA GLU A 15 -6.26 -13.07 45.59
C GLU A 15 -6.37 -14.40 46.36
N PHE A 16 -5.66 -15.43 45.92
CA PHE A 16 -5.59 -16.71 46.60
C PHE A 16 -4.99 -16.59 48.00
N GLU A 17 -3.86 -15.90 48.15
CA GLU A 17 -3.23 -15.64 49.46
C GLU A 17 -4.15 -14.88 50.42
N LYS A 18 -4.95 -13.94 49.89
CA LYS A 18 -5.95 -13.22 50.67
C LYS A 18 -7.06 -14.16 51.15
N LEU A 19 -7.59 -15.02 50.27
CA LEU A 19 -8.60 -16.01 50.64
C LEU A 19 -8.07 -17.03 51.66
N GLU A 20 -6.82 -17.47 51.55
CA GLU A 20 -6.20 -18.33 52.57
C GLU A 20 -6.17 -17.65 53.95
N LYS A 21 -5.83 -16.36 53.99
CA LYS A 21 -5.80 -15.58 55.22
C LYS A 21 -7.20 -15.44 55.82
N ASP A 22 -8.20 -15.15 54.99
CA ASP A 22 -9.60 -15.03 55.41
C ASP A 22 -10.13 -16.39 55.91
N TYR A 23 -9.83 -17.49 55.21
CA TYR A 23 -10.15 -18.85 55.62
C TYR A 23 -9.59 -19.16 57.02
N ARG A 24 -8.30 -18.88 57.25
CA ARG A 24 -7.65 -19.08 58.55
C ARG A 24 -8.30 -18.24 59.65
N ALA A 25 -8.66 -16.99 59.37
CA ALA A 25 -9.32 -16.10 60.32
C ALA A 25 -10.72 -16.60 60.70
N VAL A 26 -11.53 -17.02 59.72
CA VAL A 26 -12.86 -17.59 59.95
C VAL A 26 -12.77 -18.90 60.71
N ALA A 27 -11.80 -19.76 60.38
CA ALA A 27 -11.57 -21.03 61.09
C ALA A 27 -11.19 -20.80 62.56
N GLN A 28 -10.32 -19.83 62.84
CA GLN A 28 -9.96 -19.44 64.22
C GLN A 28 -11.15 -18.85 64.98
N LYS A 29 -11.98 -18.01 64.33
CA LYS A 29 -13.21 -17.47 64.93
C LYS A 29 -14.16 -18.61 65.30
N LYS A 30 -14.35 -19.57 64.39
CA LYS A 30 -15.21 -20.75 64.62
C LYS A 30 -14.74 -21.60 65.80
N GLN A 31 -13.44 -21.79 65.98
CA GLN A 31 -12.90 -22.54 67.13
C GLN A 31 -13.20 -21.89 68.49
N ARG A 32 -13.39 -20.58 68.53
CA ARG A 32 -13.66 -19.81 69.76
C ARG A 32 -15.15 -19.54 69.97
N GLU A 33 -15.98 -19.80 68.97
CA GLU A 33 -17.40 -19.53 69.00
C GLU A 33 -18.17 -20.66 69.69
N SER A 34 -18.99 -20.32 70.68
CA SER A 34 -19.78 -21.28 71.46
C SER A 34 -21.25 -21.35 71.03
N ASN A 35 -21.73 -20.38 70.25
CA ASN A 35 -23.09 -20.36 69.74
C ASN A 35 -23.26 -21.31 68.54
N PRO A 36 -24.16 -22.32 68.61
CA PRO A 36 -24.37 -23.29 67.52
C PRO A 36 -24.84 -22.66 66.20
N GLN A 37 -25.68 -21.62 66.26
CA GLN A 37 -26.18 -20.91 65.07
C GLN A 37 -25.03 -20.19 64.36
N GLU A 38 -24.18 -19.52 65.14
CA GLU A 38 -23.03 -18.77 64.63
C GLU A 38 -21.94 -19.72 64.10
N GLN A 39 -21.74 -20.88 64.74
CA GLN A 39 -20.87 -21.93 64.19
C GLN A 39 -21.36 -22.44 62.82
N ASN A 40 -22.68 -22.57 62.63
CA ASN A 40 -23.25 -22.97 61.34
C ASN A 40 -23.04 -21.90 60.26
N ASN A 41 -23.20 -20.62 60.61
CA ASN A 41 -22.91 -19.51 59.70
C ASN A 41 -21.42 -19.49 59.30
N LEU A 42 -20.52 -19.68 60.25
CA LEU A 42 -19.07 -19.76 60.00
C LEU A 42 -18.70 -20.98 59.14
N ASN A 43 -19.43 -22.09 59.26
CA ASN A 43 -19.28 -23.26 58.38
C ASN A 43 -19.62 -22.92 56.93
N LEU A 44 -20.75 -22.24 56.70
CA LEU A 44 -21.14 -21.82 55.36
C LEU A 44 -20.11 -20.85 54.75
N GLN A 45 -19.57 -19.93 55.57
CA GLN A 45 -18.51 -19.03 55.13
C GLN A 45 -17.21 -19.76 54.76
N LEU A 46 -16.80 -20.75 55.55
CA LEU A 46 -15.62 -21.56 55.21
C LEU A 46 -15.81 -22.33 53.90
N GLN A 47 -17.01 -22.85 53.66
CA GLN A 47 -17.31 -23.58 52.44
C GLN A 47 -17.36 -22.65 51.22
N ASP A 48 -17.90 -21.44 51.36
CA ASP A 48 -17.87 -20.43 50.30
C ASP A 48 -16.43 -20.00 49.95
N ILE A 49 -15.60 -19.73 50.95
CA ILE A 49 -14.17 -19.38 50.73
C ILE A 49 -13.43 -20.54 50.06
N ALA A 50 -13.68 -21.79 50.49
CA ALA A 50 -13.06 -22.96 49.88
C ALA A 50 -13.44 -23.13 48.39
N ASN A 51 -14.71 -22.91 48.05
CA ASN A 51 -15.17 -22.95 46.66
C ASN A 51 -14.52 -21.84 45.81
N GLN A 52 -14.35 -20.63 46.38
CA GLN A 52 -13.65 -19.55 45.70
C GLN A 52 -12.16 -19.86 45.48
N MET A 53 -11.50 -20.50 46.45
CA MET A 53 -10.12 -20.97 46.32
C MET A 53 -9.97 -22.01 45.21
N GLU A 54 -10.85 -23.02 45.16
CA GLU A 54 -10.83 -24.06 44.12
C GLU A 54 -11.04 -23.48 42.70
N GLU A 55 -11.89 -22.46 42.58
CA GLU A 55 -12.11 -21.75 41.31
C GLU A 55 -10.87 -20.94 40.87
N ILE A 56 -10.13 -20.34 41.81
CA ILE A 56 -8.87 -19.65 41.51
C ILE A 56 -7.78 -20.65 41.12
N GLU A 57 -7.67 -21.79 41.82
CA GLU A 57 -6.72 -22.86 41.48
C GLU A 57 -6.94 -23.36 40.05
N ARG A 58 -8.19 -23.62 39.65
CA ARG A 58 -8.52 -23.98 38.26
C ARG A 58 -8.09 -22.93 37.25
N LYS A 59 -8.26 -21.64 37.56
CA LYS A 59 -7.83 -20.54 36.69
C LYS A 59 -6.31 -20.47 36.60
N LEU A 60 -5.60 -20.71 37.70
CA LEU A 60 -4.15 -20.77 37.72
C LEU A 60 -3.63 -21.94 36.89
N ASP A 61 -4.20 -23.13 37.01
CA ASP A 61 -3.80 -24.31 36.22
C ASP A 61 -3.87 -24.04 34.70
N VAL A 62 -4.98 -23.44 34.24
CA VAL A 62 -5.15 -23.07 32.82
C VAL A 62 -4.13 -22.02 32.36
N LEU A 63 -3.77 -21.09 33.24
CA LEU A 63 -2.80 -20.03 32.93
C LEU A 63 -1.34 -20.48 33.06
N GLU A 64 -1.06 -21.48 33.89
CA GLU A 64 0.29 -22.03 34.06
C GLU A 64 0.64 -23.10 33.03
N GLU A 65 -0.36 -23.68 32.34
CA GLU A 65 -0.10 -24.53 31.17
C GLU A 65 0.73 -23.76 30.11
N PRO A 66 1.83 -24.35 29.60
CA PRO A 66 2.61 -23.79 28.52
C PRO A 66 1.82 -23.88 27.21
N GLN A 67 0.90 -22.95 27.03
CA GLN A 67 0.25 -22.72 25.75
C GLN A 67 1.19 -21.90 24.85
N ASP A 68 1.35 -22.40 23.63
CA ASP A 68 2.01 -21.72 22.54
C ASP A 68 0.98 -20.78 21.91
N ASP A 69 1.02 -19.49 22.27
CA ASP A 69 0.04 -18.47 21.87
C ASP A 69 -0.18 -18.45 20.34
N LYS A 70 0.86 -18.82 19.56
CA LYS A 70 0.79 -19.02 18.10
C LYS A 70 -0.12 -20.18 17.71
N LYS A 71 0.00 -21.33 18.38
CA LYS A 71 -0.85 -22.50 18.10
C LYS A 71 -2.32 -22.22 18.43
N THR A 72 -2.59 -21.46 19.48
CA THR A 72 -3.96 -21.05 19.83
C THR A 72 -4.54 -20.11 18.78
N LEU A 73 -3.74 -19.15 18.30
CA LEU A 73 -4.15 -18.23 17.23
C LEU A 73 -4.38 -18.94 15.89
N LEU A 74 -3.49 -19.86 15.49
CA LEU A 74 -3.67 -20.66 14.28
C LEU A 74 -4.88 -21.60 14.38
N LYS A 75 -5.12 -22.22 15.54
CA LYS A 75 -6.34 -23.03 15.77
C LYS A 75 -7.62 -22.21 15.65
N LEU A 76 -7.57 -20.94 16.05
CA LEU A 76 -8.71 -20.02 15.97
C LEU A 76 -9.02 -19.64 14.51
N LEU A 77 -8.00 -19.36 13.71
CA LEU A 77 -8.15 -18.78 12.38
C LEU A 77 -8.21 -19.81 11.24
N ASN A 78 -7.48 -20.93 11.34
CA ASN A 78 -7.42 -21.97 10.30
C ASN A 78 -8.77 -22.48 9.80
N PRO A 79 -9.80 -22.69 10.65
CA PRO A 79 -11.10 -23.15 10.17
C PRO A 79 -11.75 -22.23 9.14
N PHE A 80 -11.32 -20.96 9.08
CA PHE A 80 -11.88 -19.91 8.22
C PHE A 80 -10.88 -19.42 7.17
N GLU A 81 -9.72 -20.08 7.00
CA GLU A 81 -8.61 -19.61 6.18
C GLU A 81 -9.04 -19.11 4.80
N ASN A 82 -9.79 -19.90 4.04
CA ASN A 82 -10.23 -19.54 2.70
C ASN A 82 -11.13 -18.28 2.66
N GLU A 83 -11.89 -18.04 3.72
CA GLU A 83 -12.80 -16.88 3.82
C GLU A 83 -12.06 -15.62 4.24
N ILE A 84 -10.98 -15.77 5.01
CA ILE A 84 -10.30 -14.64 5.66
C ILE A 84 -8.92 -14.34 5.10
N ILE A 85 -8.35 -15.20 4.24
CA ILE A 85 -6.95 -15.12 3.81
C ILE A 85 -6.61 -13.76 3.20
N THR A 86 -7.47 -13.20 2.36
CA THR A 86 -7.28 -11.87 1.75
C THR A 86 -7.18 -10.77 2.82
N TYR A 87 -7.95 -10.85 3.90
CA TYR A 87 -7.91 -9.86 4.99
C TYR A 87 -6.70 -10.05 5.89
N VAL A 88 -6.35 -11.30 6.14
CA VAL A 88 -5.14 -11.67 6.88
C VAL A 88 -3.89 -11.20 6.15
N GLN A 89 -3.84 -11.34 4.82
CA GLN A 89 -2.79 -10.81 3.95
C GLN A 89 -2.73 -9.27 3.98
N LYS A 90 -3.88 -8.59 3.96
CA LYS A 90 -3.96 -7.12 4.12
C LYS A 90 -3.39 -6.67 5.47
N ALA A 91 -3.80 -7.31 6.56
CA ALA A 91 -3.27 -7.02 7.88
C ALA A 91 -1.76 -7.27 7.94
N TYR A 92 -1.27 -8.35 7.31
CA TYR A 92 0.15 -8.65 7.22
C TYR A 92 0.94 -7.53 6.51
N GLN A 93 0.43 -7.03 5.38
CA GLN A 93 1.03 -5.92 4.66
C GLN A 93 1.06 -4.64 5.51
N ALA A 94 -0.02 -4.33 6.23
CA ALA A 94 -0.07 -3.15 7.12
C ALA A 94 0.96 -3.21 8.27
N CYS A 95 1.35 -4.42 8.66
CA CYS A 95 2.37 -4.70 9.69
C CYS A 95 3.79 -4.76 9.17
N SER A 96 3.95 -4.98 7.87
CA SER A 96 5.25 -5.15 7.23
C SER A 96 5.99 -3.82 7.25
N PRO A 97 7.25 -3.78 7.71
CA PRO A 97 8.15 -2.65 7.47
C PRO A 97 8.23 -2.31 5.97
N GLU A 98 8.48 -1.04 5.64
CA GLU A 98 8.71 -0.62 4.24
C GLU A 98 9.91 -1.35 3.60
N ASP A 99 10.88 -1.76 4.42
CA ASP A 99 12.06 -2.54 4.05
C ASP A 99 11.87 -4.06 4.16
N TRP A 100 10.65 -4.56 4.43
CA TRP A 100 10.34 -5.99 4.47
C TRP A 100 9.89 -6.50 3.10
N LEU A 101 10.80 -7.19 2.42
CA LEU A 101 10.72 -7.47 0.98
C LEU A 101 10.29 -8.92 0.67
N ASN A 102 9.86 -9.68 1.69
CA ASN A 102 9.34 -11.02 1.49
C ASN A 102 7.98 -10.95 0.78
N PRO A 103 7.70 -11.86 -0.18
CA PRO A 103 6.38 -11.96 -0.76
C PRO A 103 5.35 -12.29 0.34
N VAL A 104 4.16 -11.72 0.22
CA VAL A 104 3.06 -12.03 1.14
C VAL A 104 2.76 -13.52 1.06
N PRO A 105 2.83 -14.29 2.17
CA PRO A 105 2.57 -15.71 2.11
C PRO A 105 1.11 -16.03 1.79
N ASP A 106 0.87 -17.13 1.08
CA ASP A 106 -0.47 -17.55 0.63
C ASP A 106 -1.24 -18.34 1.69
N THR A 107 -0.63 -18.62 2.85
CA THR A 107 -1.23 -19.40 3.94
C THR A 107 -1.12 -18.68 5.27
N LEU A 108 -2.08 -18.92 6.17
CA LEU A 108 -2.06 -18.42 7.55
C LEU A 108 -0.78 -18.84 8.28
N THR A 109 -0.38 -20.09 8.10
CA THR A 109 0.83 -20.63 8.75
C THR A 109 2.07 -19.90 8.25
N GLY A 110 2.20 -19.70 6.92
CA GLY A 110 3.30 -18.94 6.34
C GLY A 110 3.34 -17.48 6.81
N ILE A 111 2.18 -16.83 6.92
CA ILE A 111 2.05 -15.46 7.43
C ILE A 111 2.58 -15.36 8.85
N VAL A 112 2.15 -16.25 9.75
CA VAL A 112 2.58 -16.19 11.16
C VAL A 112 4.07 -16.51 11.30
N GLU A 113 4.59 -17.48 10.55
CA GLU A 113 6.04 -17.79 10.53
C GLU A 113 6.89 -16.64 10.00
N ASP A 114 6.38 -15.87 9.03
CA ASP A 114 7.11 -14.74 8.47
C ASP A 114 7.05 -13.51 9.39
N LEU A 115 5.92 -13.27 10.05
CA LEU A 115 5.78 -12.24 11.09
C LEU A 115 6.75 -12.44 12.26
N GLU A 116 7.08 -13.68 12.61
CA GLU A 116 8.07 -13.98 13.67
C GLU A 116 9.50 -13.56 13.28
N LYS A 117 9.80 -13.61 11.98
CA LYS A 117 11.13 -13.24 11.46
C LYS A 117 11.27 -11.73 11.28
N MET A 118 10.16 -11.00 11.25
CA MET A 118 10.14 -9.56 11.03
C MET A 118 10.82 -8.79 12.18
N PRO A 119 11.62 -7.75 11.87
CA PRO A 119 12.20 -6.89 12.89
C PRO A 119 11.09 -6.13 13.62
N GLN A 120 11.11 -6.14 14.96
CA GLN A 120 10.07 -5.52 15.80
C GLN A 120 9.92 -3.99 15.59
N GLY A 121 11.01 -3.32 15.20
CA GLY A 121 11.04 -1.87 14.99
C GLY A 121 10.97 -1.10 16.31
N ARG A 122 10.30 0.07 16.30
CA ARG A 122 10.19 0.97 17.47
C ARG A 122 9.00 0.69 18.39
N SER A 123 8.10 -0.22 17.99
CA SER A 123 6.90 -0.55 18.77
C SER A 123 7.25 -1.50 19.91
N LYS A 124 6.60 -1.32 21.07
CA LYS A 124 6.71 -2.26 22.19
C LYS A 124 6.00 -3.59 21.91
N TYR A 125 5.09 -3.60 20.92
CA TYR A 125 4.34 -4.78 20.49
C TYR A 125 5.12 -5.57 19.44
N THR A 126 5.01 -6.89 19.54
CA THR A 126 5.49 -7.83 18.52
C THR A 126 4.72 -7.68 17.22
N ARG A 127 5.27 -8.22 16.14
CA ARG A 127 4.63 -8.16 14.81
C ARG A 127 3.33 -8.93 14.75
N ILE A 128 3.26 -10.07 15.44
CA ILE A 128 2.02 -10.85 15.58
C ILE A 128 0.96 -10.05 16.33
N GLU A 129 1.30 -9.41 17.45
CA GLU A 129 0.35 -8.60 18.22
C GLU A 129 -0.19 -7.44 17.38
N ARG A 130 0.68 -6.73 16.66
CA ARG A 130 0.27 -5.66 15.74
C ARG A 130 -0.61 -6.17 14.62
N TRP A 131 -0.27 -7.32 14.05
CA TRP A 131 -1.05 -7.98 13.01
C TRP A 131 -2.46 -8.35 13.48
N VAL A 132 -2.58 -8.93 14.66
CA VAL A 132 -3.88 -9.16 15.29
C VAL A 132 -4.61 -7.84 15.56
N GLY A 133 -3.90 -6.80 16.00
CA GLY A 133 -4.44 -5.44 16.14
C GLY A 133 -5.09 -4.93 14.85
N TYR A 134 -4.39 -5.01 13.71
CA TYR A 134 -4.93 -4.63 12.39
C TYR A 134 -6.12 -5.48 11.96
N LEU A 135 -6.08 -6.79 12.21
CA LEU A 135 -7.23 -7.66 11.95
C LEU A 135 -8.46 -7.20 12.74
N VAL A 136 -8.28 -6.77 13.99
CA VAL A 136 -9.36 -6.37 14.89
C VAL A 136 -9.78 -4.90 14.76
N THR A 137 -9.03 -4.06 14.05
CA THR A 137 -9.43 -2.65 13.81
C THR A 137 -9.93 -2.44 12.38
N GLU A 138 -9.24 -2.96 11.37
CA GLU A 138 -9.53 -2.67 9.96
C GLU A 138 -10.51 -3.68 9.32
N VAL A 139 -10.75 -4.84 9.94
CA VAL A 139 -11.51 -5.94 9.31
C VAL A 139 -12.82 -6.28 10.04
N THR A 140 -12.92 -6.05 11.35
CA THR A 140 -13.92 -6.75 12.19
C THR A 140 -15.34 -6.18 12.29
N ASP A 141 -15.69 -5.09 11.63
CA ASP A 141 -17.05 -4.54 11.74
C ASP A 141 -17.96 -4.83 10.53
N SER A 142 -17.43 -5.40 9.43
CA SER A 142 -18.26 -5.85 8.30
C SER A 142 -17.70 -7.01 7.46
N LYS A 143 -16.44 -7.45 7.68
CA LYS A 143 -15.74 -8.34 6.73
C LYS A 143 -15.32 -9.71 7.33
N LEU A 144 -15.31 -9.87 8.66
CA LEU A 144 -15.07 -11.15 9.33
C LEU A 144 -16.38 -11.78 9.84
N PRO A 145 -16.49 -13.12 9.87
CA PRO A 145 -17.61 -13.78 10.56
C PRO A 145 -17.72 -13.31 12.01
N PRO A 146 -18.93 -12.97 12.52
CA PRO A 146 -19.11 -12.42 13.87
C PRO A 146 -18.51 -13.29 14.99
N SER A 147 -18.58 -14.62 14.83
CA SER A 147 -18.00 -15.59 15.76
C SER A 147 -16.48 -15.47 15.86
N VAL A 148 -15.80 -15.31 14.71
CA VAL A 148 -14.34 -15.17 14.63
C VAL A 148 -13.92 -13.83 15.20
N SER A 149 -14.63 -12.75 14.83
CA SER A 149 -14.38 -11.40 15.35
C SER A 149 -14.45 -11.35 16.87
N HIS A 150 -15.47 -11.97 17.47
CA HIS A 150 -15.61 -12.04 18.93
C HIS A 150 -14.45 -12.81 19.59
N GLN A 151 -14.16 -14.02 19.10
CA GLN A 151 -13.11 -14.87 19.66
C GLN A 151 -11.71 -14.26 19.49
N LEU A 152 -11.46 -13.55 18.39
CA LEU A 152 -10.19 -12.86 18.16
C LEU A 152 -10.01 -11.67 19.11
N ARG A 153 -11.08 -10.91 19.39
CA ARG A 153 -11.07 -9.84 20.40
C ARG A 153 -10.79 -10.39 21.80
N GLU A 154 -11.45 -11.49 22.19
CA GLU A 154 -11.21 -12.15 23.48
C GLU A 154 -9.77 -12.67 23.59
N TRP A 155 -9.27 -13.34 22.56
CA TRP A 155 -7.89 -13.80 22.50
C TRP A 155 -6.90 -12.63 22.65
N SER A 156 -7.15 -11.52 21.97
CA SER A 156 -6.28 -10.33 22.02
C SER A 156 -6.22 -9.71 23.42
N GLN A 157 -7.38 -9.60 24.09
CA GLN A 157 -7.44 -9.09 25.46
C GLN A 157 -6.74 -10.00 26.47
N GLN A 158 -6.70 -11.31 26.21
CA GLN A 158 -6.07 -12.28 27.10
C GLN A 158 -4.54 -12.38 26.91
N ASN A 159 -4.05 -12.14 25.69
CA ASN A 159 -2.67 -12.43 25.33
C ASN A 159 -1.79 -11.20 25.11
N ILE A 160 -2.37 -10.01 24.84
CA ILE A 160 -1.63 -8.79 24.48
C ILE A 160 -1.64 -7.75 25.61
N GLU A 161 -0.46 -7.31 26.06
CA GLU A 161 -0.32 -6.33 27.15
C GLU A 161 -0.66 -4.91 26.71
N GLY A 162 -1.62 -4.26 27.38
CA GLY A 162 -2.05 -2.94 26.94
C GLY A 162 -2.75 -3.00 25.58
N TYR A 163 -3.59 -4.01 25.36
CA TYR A 163 -4.38 -4.17 24.14
C TYR A 163 -5.11 -2.87 23.70
N SER A 164 -5.68 -2.11 24.64
CA SER A 164 -6.33 -0.83 24.32
C SER A 164 -5.35 0.24 23.80
N GLU A 165 -4.11 0.22 24.24
CA GLU A 165 -3.03 1.09 23.74
C GLU A 165 -2.55 0.63 22.37
N LEU A 166 -2.48 -0.69 22.13
CA LEU A 166 -2.20 -1.25 20.80
C LEU A 166 -3.23 -0.78 19.78
N LEU A 167 -4.52 -0.89 20.10
CA LEU A 167 -5.58 -0.44 19.19
C LEU A 167 -5.41 1.04 18.85
N LYS A 168 -5.10 1.88 19.84
CA LYS A 168 -4.80 3.30 19.61
C LYS A 168 -3.55 3.50 18.75
N GLU A 169 -2.49 2.71 18.92
CA GLU A 169 -1.28 2.80 18.09
C GLU A 169 -1.58 2.43 16.63
N VAL A 170 -2.39 1.39 16.43
CA VAL A 170 -2.80 0.88 15.11
C VAL A 170 -3.74 1.86 14.41
N GLU A 171 -4.73 2.41 15.12
CA GLU A 171 -5.67 3.43 14.62
C GLU A 171 -4.99 4.78 14.32
N ASN A 172 -3.97 5.16 15.10
CA ASN A 172 -3.24 6.42 14.93
C ASN A 172 -2.07 6.33 13.94
N LYS A 173 -1.79 5.16 13.33
CA LYS A 173 -0.84 5.11 12.22
C LYS A 173 -1.41 5.99 11.11
N PRO A 174 -0.66 6.98 10.57
CA PRO A 174 -1.18 7.82 9.52
C PRO A 174 -1.55 6.92 8.34
N LYS A 175 -2.86 6.74 8.13
CA LYS A 175 -3.41 6.25 6.87
C LYS A 175 -2.80 7.15 5.79
N SER A 176 -2.12 6.57 4.80
CA SER A 176 -1.49 7.41 3.78
C SER A 176 -2.59 8.28 3.18
N LYS A 177 -2.39 9.59 3.21
CA LYS A 177 -3.35 10.56 2.68
C LYS A 177 -3.25 10.67 1.15
N ASN A 178 -2.44 9.81 0.54
CA ASN A 178 -2.18 9.81 -0.88
C ASN A 178 -3.32 9.05 -1.56
N SER A 179 -4.13 9.80 -2.29
CA SER A 179 -5.13 9.29 -3.21
C SER A 179 -4.55 9.27 -4.62
N TYR A 180 -5.10 8.40 -5.47
CA TYR A 180 -4.60 8.23 -6.82
C TYR A 180 -5.75 8.16 -7.82
N LEU A 181 -5.58 8.82 -8.95
CA LEU A 181 -6.40 8.66 -10.14
C LEU A 181 -5.59 7.86 -11.16
N MET A 182 -5.99 6.62 -11.41
CA MET A 182 -5.43 5.81 -12.50
C MET A 182 -6.27 5.99 -13.75
N VAL A 183 -5.62 6.34 -14.86
CA VAL A 183 -6.25 6.45 -16.17
C VAL A 183 -5.51 5.57 -17.14
N VAL A 184 -6.22 4.61 -17.70
CA VAL A 184 -5.71 3.64 -18.67
C VAL A 184 -6.16 4.04 -20.05
N ILE A 185 -5.20 4.28 -20.92
CA ILE A 185 -5.43 4.61 -22.31
C ILE A 185 -4.85 3.50 -23.15
N HIS A 186 -5.67 2.91 -24.02
CA HIS A 186 -5.18 1.88 -24.94
C HIS A 186 -5.80 2.03 -26.32
N ALA A 187 -5.05 1.57 -27.33
CA ALA A 187 -5.54 1.57 -28.70
C ALA A 187 -6.80 0.69 -28.84
N SER A 188 -7.62 0.98 -29.85
CA SER A 188 -8.88 0.26 -30.12
C SER A 188 -8.72 -1.19 -30.61
N ASN A 189 -7.58 -1.82 -30.38
CA ASN A 189 -7.25 -3.14 -30.91
C ASN A 189 -7.78 -4.29 -30.05
N GLN A 190 -9.09 -4.33 -29.81
CA GLN A 190 -9.77 -5.57 -29.40
C GLN A 190 -10.50 -6.18 -30.60
N SER A 191 -9.83 -7.15 -31.23
CA SER A 191 -10.37 -8.45 -31.70
C SER A 191 -11.84 -8.50 -32.19
N SER A 192 -12.32 -7.48 -32.86
CA SER A 192 -13.64 -7.44 -33.48
C SER A 192 -13.44 -7.50 -34.98
N VAL A 193 -13.76 -8.65 -35.57
CA VAL A 193 -13.63 -8.96 -37.01
C VAL A 193 -14.37 -7.96 -37.93
N SER A 194 -15.10 -6.99 -37.38
CA SER A 194 -15.96 -6.04 -38.10
C SER A 194 -15.66 -4.54 -37.90
N LYS A 195 -14.67 -4.12 -37.08
CA LYS A 195 -14.33 -2.69 -36.93
C LYS A 195 -12.85 -2.44 -37.19
N TRP A 196 -12.54 -1.79 -38.31
CA TRP A 196 -11.20 -1.32 -38.63
C TRP A 196 -10.75 -0.31 -37.57
N ASN A 197 -9.53 -0.47 -37.04
CA ASN A 197 -8.90 0.53 -36.17
C ASN A 197 -8.91 1.90 -36.86
N LYS A 198 -9.61 2.87 -36.30
CA LYS A 198 -9.41 4.28 -36.68
C LYS A 198 -8.14 4.75 -35.99
N ALA A 199 -7.10 5.05 -36.78
CA ALA A 199 -5.88 5.64 -36.26
C ALA A 199 -6.22 6.90 -35.42
N GLY A 200 -5.60 7.04 -34.25
CA GLY A 200 -5.82 8.17 -33.34
C GLY A 200 -7.11 8.10 -32.50
N LYS A 201 -7.69 6.90 -32.32
CA LYS A 201 -8.81 6.65 -31.40
C LYS A 201 -8.43 5.62 -30.33
N TYR A 202 -8.77 5.93 -29.08
CA TYR A 202 -8.35 5.20 -27.88
C TYR A 202 -9.53 4.90 -26.96
N PHE A 203 -9.48 3.78 -26.26
CA PHE A 203 -10.33 3.53 -25.09
C PHE A 203 -9.68 4.15 -23.87
N VAL A 204 -10.50 4.67 -22.95
CA VAL A 204 -10.05 5.38 -21.74
C VAL A 204 -10.81 4.84 -20.55
N GLU A 205 -10.14 4.19 -19.61
CA GLU A 205 -10.77 3.70 -18.39
C GLU A 205 -10.12 4.41 -17.19
N ALA A 206 -10.89 4.66 -16.13
CA ALA A 206 -10.38 5.36 -14.97
C ALA A 206 -10.85 4.75 -13.65
N TRP A 207 -9.96 4.74 -12.67
CA TRP A 207 -10.23 4.30 -11.32
C TRP A 207 -9.65 5.28 -10.32
N PHE A 208 -10.40 5.50 -9.25
CA PHE A 208 -9.96 6.28 -8.10
C PHE A 208 -9.60 5.34 -6.94
N MET A 209 -8.46 5.61 -6.31
CA MET A 209 -8.00 4.91 -5.13
C MET A 209 -7.82 5.93 -4.00
N PRO A 210 -8.69 5.93 -2.97
CA PRO A 210 -8.69 6.99 -1.95
C PRO A 210 -7.46 6.95 -1.03
N ASN A 211 -6.82 5.79 -0.84
CA ASN A 211 -5.71 5.59 0.08
C ASN A 211 -4.79 4.46 -0.42
N ASP A 212 -3.47 4.67 -0.46
CA ASP A 212 -2.51 3.66 -0.95
C ASP A 212 -2.39 2.40 -0.10
N GLY A 213 -2.82 2.46 1.16
CA GLY A 213 -2.81 1.31 2.07
C GLY A 213 -3.97 0.35 1.86
N VAL A 214 -4.95 0.69 1.01
CA VAL A 214 -6.13 -0.12 0.75
C VAL A 214 -6.25 -0.35 -0.75
N LEU A 215 -6.16 -1.61 -1.18
CA LEU A 215 -6.48 -2.05 -2.55
C LEU A 215 -8.00 -1.98 -2.81
N GLU A 216 -8.61 -0.83 -2.54
CA GLU A 216 -9.99 -0.51 -2.89
C GLU A 216 -9.95 0.54 -3.99
N PHE A 217 -10.46 0.16 -5.15
CA PHE A 217 -10.56 1.02 -6.31
C PHE A 217 -12.03 1.21 -6.65
N GLU A 218 -12.42 2.45 -6.90
CA GLU A 218 -13.73 2.78 -7.45
C GLU A 218 -13.57 3.14 -8.93
N GLN A 219 -14.31 2.45 -9.79
CA GLN A 219 -14.34 2.79 -11.21
C GLN A 219 -15.08 4.12 -11.40
N LEU A 220 -14.47 5.04 -12.13
CA LEU A 220 -15.08 6.33 -12.46
C LEU A 220 -15.93 6.21 -13.72
N SER A 221 -17.02 6.96 -13.77
CA SER A 221 -17.94 6.92 -14.90
C SER A 221 -17.46 7.86 -16.00
N GLN A 222 -17.42 7.38 -17.24
CA GLN A 222 -17.35 8.31 -18.37
C GLN A 222 -18.69 9.07 -18.49
N PRO A 223 -18.69 10.37 -18.83
CA PRO A 223 -19.94 11.07 -19.07
C PRO A 223 -20.68 10.47 -20.27
N GLU A 224 -22.01 10.30 -20.18
CA GLU A 224 -22.83 9.64 -21.20
C GLU A 224 -22.72 10.25 -22.61
N SER A 225 -22.31 11.52 -22.68
CA SER A 225 -22.10 12.25 -23.93
C SER A 225 -20.81 11.87 -24.67
N PHE A 226 -19.89 11.13 -24.06
CA PHE A 226 -18.62 10.77 -24.69
C PHE A 226 -18.74 9.56 -25.61
N PRO A 227 -18.03 9.56 -26.74
CA PRO A 227 -17.97 8.39 -27.61
C PRO A 227 -17.24 7.23 -26.91
N GLU A 228 -17.57 6.00 -27.33
CA GLU A 228 -16.90 4.76 -26.89
C GLU A 228 -15.36 4.82 -27.02
N THR A 229 -14.86 5.60 -27.99
CA THR A 229 -13.43 5.84 -28.20
C THR A 229 -13.12 7.33 -28.34
N ALA A 230 -12.08 7.79 -27.65
CA ALA A 230 -11.62 9.17 -27.58
C ALA A 230 -10.43 9.46 -28.52
N THR A 231 -10.36 10.68 -29.08
CA THR A 231 -9.14 11.28 -29.63
C THR A 231 -8.23 11.80 -28.50
N THR A 232 -7.03 12.24 -28.85
CA THR A 232 -6.13 12.96 -27.92
C THR A 232 -6.81 14.16 -27.25
N ASP A 233 -7.57 14.96 -28.00
CA ASP A 233 -8.26 16.14 -27.44
C ASP A 233 -9.43 15.73 -26.52
N GLU A 234 -10.16 14.67 -26.88
CA GLU A 234 -11.26 14.12 -26.07
C GLU A 234 -10.71 13.51 -24.75
N ILE A 235 -9.50 12.92 -24.75
CA ILE A 235 -8.82 12.44 -23.54
C ILE A 235 -8.63 13.57 -22.51
N GLN A 236 -8.25 14.77 -22.94
CA GLN A 236 -8.06 15.90 -22.04
C GLN A 236 -9.37 16.31 -21.34
N GLN A 237 -10.49 16.25 -22.08
CA GLN A 237 -11.81 16.54 -21.54
C GLN A 237 -12.27 15.44 -20.56
N LEU A 238 -11.96 14.18 -20.84
CA LEU A 238 -12.22 13.07 -19.92
C LEU A 238 -11.43 13.21 -18.62
N LEU A 239 -10.14 13.58 -18.69
CA LEU A 239 -9.34 13.83 -17.50
C LEU A 239 -9.97 14.90 -16.60
N LYS A 240 -10.46 16.00 -17.20
CA LYS A 240 -11.20 17.03 -16.48
C LYS A 240 -12.44 16.45 -15.79
N ALA A 241 -13.27 15.70 -16.51
CA ALA A 241 -14.49 15.10 -15.97
C ALA A 241 -14.21 14.15 -14.78
N PHE A 242 -13.15 13.33 -14.86
CA PHE A 242 -12.76 12.44 -13.76
C PHE A 242 -12.30 13.22 -12.52
N LEU A 243 -11.56 14.31 -12.70
CA LEU A 243 -11.14 15.18 -11.59
C LEU A 243 -12.34 15.88 -10.94
N GLU A 244 -13.31 16.35 -11.73
CA GLU A 244 -14.57 16.93 -11.23
C GLU A 244 -15.42 15.90 -10.46
N GLU A 245 -15.52 14.66 -10.95
CA GLU A 245 -16.21 13.57 -10.26
C GLU A 245 -15.54 13.27 -8.90
N ILE A 246 -14.21 13.16 -8.87
CA ILE A 246 -13.45 12.95 -7.63
C ILE A 246 -13.68 14.10 -6.66
N ALA A 247 -13.56 15.35 -7.11
CA ALA A 247 -13.73 16.54 -6.27
C ALA A 247 -15.15 16.63 -5.68
N THR A 248 -16.15 16.11 -6.39
CA THR A 248 -17.55 16.10 -5.93
C THR A 248 -17.79 15.00 -4.88
N LYS A 249 -17.16 13.83 -5.05
CA LYS A 249 -17.40 12.65 -4.22
C LYS A 249 -16.49 12.53 -2.99
N TYR A 250 -15.25 13.04 -3.07
CA TYR A 250 -14.23 12.80 -2.05
C TYR A 250 -13.47 14.06 -1.62
N LEU A 251 -13.05 14.07 -0.36
CA LEU A 251 -12.12 15.05 0.18
C LEU A 251 -10.69 14.53 0.07
N CYS A 252 -10.00 14.89 -1.01
CA CYS A 252 -8.61 14.47 -1.27
C CYS A 252 -7.65 15.60 -0.88
N SER A 253 -6.69 15.33 0.02
CA SER A 253 -5.62 16.31 0.33
C SER A 253 -4.40 16.19 -0.57
N GLN A 254 -4.13 15.00 -1.12
CA GLN A 254 -2.96 14.71 -1.95
C GLN A 254 -3.37 13.70 -3.04
N LEU A 255 -3.57 14.18 -4.27
CA LEU A 255 -3.94 13.35 -5.41
C LEU A 255 -2.75 13.22 -6.38
N THR A 256 -2.38 11.99 -6.71
CA THR A 256 -1.42 11.67 -7.79
C THR A 256 -2.17 11.09 -8.98
N ILE A 257 -1.83 11.53 -10.20
CA ILE A 257 -2.43 11.02 -11.43
C ILE A 257 -1.45 10.02 -12.07
N GLU A 258 -1.93 8.81 -12.35
CA GLU A 258 -1.20 7.76 -13.05
C GLU A 258 -1.80 7.55 -14.44
N LEU A 259 -1.03 7.88 -15.48
CA LEU A 259 -1.45 7.74 -16.87
C LEU A 259 -0.76 6.52 -17.50
N PHE A 260 -1.52 5.45 -17.73
CA PHE A 260 -1.04 4.34 -18.55
C PHE A 260 -1.28 4.67 -20.02
N LEU A 261 -0.20 4.95 -20.74
CA LEU A 261 -0.21 5.40 -22.12
C LEU A 261 0.39 4.35 -23.05
N PRO A 262 -0.17 4.16 -24.26
CA PRO A 262 0.48 3.36 -25.29
C PRO A 262 1.74 4.08 -25.81
N LEU A 263 2.68 3.33 -26.40
CA LEU A 263 3.97 3.86 -26.84
C LEU A 263 3.87 5.04 -27.82
N ASP A 264 2.77 5.17 -28.56
CA ASP A 264 2.50 6.26 -29.51
C ASP A 264 1.97 7.54 -28.84
N LEU A 265 1.57 7.48 -27.56
CA LEU A 265 1.17 8.63 -26.76
C LEU A 265 2.25 9.07 -25.75
N LEU A 266 3.30 8.28 -25.51
CA LEU A 266 4.32 8.62 -24.50
C LEU A 266 5.00 9.98 -24.71
N ASN A 267 5.28 10.40 -25.95
CA ASN A 267 5.89 11.73 -26.20
C ASN A 267 4.84 12.84 -26.48
N ARG A 268 3.57 12.59 -26.18
CA ARG A 268 2.49 13.60 -26.27
C ARG A 268 2.33 14.32 -24.94
N ASP A 269 1.76 15.51 -24.99
CA ASP A 269 1.54 16.40 -23.84
C ASP A 269 0.30 16.02 -23.01
N ILE A 270 -0.02 14.73 -22.90
CA ILE A 270 -1.14 14.27 -22.05
C ILE A 270 -0.84 14.54 -20.58
N ASP A 271 0.41 14.33 -20.15
CA ASP A 271 0.88 14.59 -18.77
C ASP A 271 1.05 16.08 -18.43
N ALA A 272 0.88 16.95 -19.43
CA ALA A 272 0.96 18.40 -19.30
C ALA A 272 -0.24 19.10 -19.95
N CYS A 273 -1.34 18.38 -20.19
CA CYS A 273 -2.51 18.95 -20.81
C CYS A 273 -3.10 20.04 -19.91
N ARG A 274 -3.67 21.07 -20.54
CA ARG A 274 -4.30 22.18 -19.84
C ARG A 274 -5.76 21.86 -19.55
N ILE A 275 -6.16 21.96 -18.29
CA ILE A 275 -7.54 21.85 -17.86
C ILE A 275 -8.00 23.18 -17.28
N ASP A 276 -9.31 23.46 -17.40
CA ASP A 276 -9.95 24.61 -16.78
C ASP A 276 -10.14 24.32 -15.28
N ASP A 277 -9.62 25.21 -14.44
CA ASP A 277 -9.69 25.14 -12.98
C ASP A 277 -11.07 25.48 -12.38
N GLY A 278 -12.06 25.75 -13.24
CA GLY A 278 -13.42 26.15 -12.86
C GLY A 278 -13.57 27.65 -12.62
N TRP A 279 -12.47 28.41 -12.66
CA TRP A 279 -12.43 29.87 -12.57
C TRP A 279 -12.07 30.53 -13.90
N GLY A 280 -11.99 29.73 -14.98
CA GLY A 280 -11.66 30.20 -16.32
C GLY A 280 -10.15 30.29 -16.59
N TYR A 281 -9.31 29.73 -15.72
CA TYR A 281 -7.88 29.61 -15.97
C TYR A 281 -7.53 28.22 -16.48
N LEU A 282 -6.72 28.19 -17.54
CA LEU A 282 -6.20 26.94 -18.11
C LEU A 282 -4.84 26.61 -17.49
N VAL A 283 -4.84 25.67 -16.54
CA VAL A 283 -3.66 25.24 -15.80
C VAL A 283 -3.21 23.86 -16.29
N PRO A 284 -1.91 23.64 -16.57
CA PRO A 284 -1.41 22.30 -16.88
C PRO A 284 -1.60 21.36 -15.69
N ILE A 285 -2.14 20.16 -15.92
CA ILE A 285 -2.40 19.18 -14.84
C ILE A 285 -1.17 18.88 -13.99
N GLY A 286 0.01 18.85 -14.63
CA GLY A 286 1.28 18.57 -13.97
C GLY A 286 1.81 19.70 -13.08
N CYS A 287 1.15 20.86 -13.05
CA CYS A 287 1.43 21.93 -12.08
C CYS A 287 0.61 21.73 -10.79
N GLU A 288 -0.59 21.17 -10.89
CA GLU A 288 -1.47 20.94 -9.74
C GLU A 288 -1.19 19.60 -9.05
N TYR A 289 -0.96 18.55 -9.84
CA TYR A 289 -0.83 17.18 -9.36
C TYR A 289 0.52 16.58 -9.78
N PRO A 290 1.12 15.67 -8.98
CA PRO A 290 2.12 14.76 -9.50
C PRO A 290 1.47 13.89 -10.59
N VAL A 291 2.07 13.87 -11.77
CA VAL A 291 1.60 13.06 -12.90
C VAL A 291 2.66 12.06 -13.30
N LEU A 292 2.34 10.79 -13.18
CA LEU A 292 3.20 9.65 -13.46
C LEU A 292 2.78 9.02 -14.80
N VAL A 293 3.70 8.97 -15.75
CA VAL A 293 3.48 8.26 -17.02
C VAL A 293 3.90 6.81 -16.86
N ARG A 294 3.09 5.90 -17.39
CA ARG A 294 3.30 4.45 -17.35
C ARG A 294 3.05 3.87 -18.73
N SER A 295 3.73 2.79 -19.08
CA SER A 295 3.56 2.15 -20.39
C SER A 295 2.41 1.15 -20.31
N TRP A 296 1.37 1.37 -21.11
CA TRP A 296 0.26 0.42 -21.28
C TRP A 296 0.77 -0.98 -21.65
N GLU A 297 1.83 -1.06 -22.46
CA GLU A 297 2.37 -2.32 -22.96
C GLU A 297 2.90 -3.25 -21.86
N ARG A 298 3.18 -2.73 -20.64
CA ARG A 298 3.58 -3.58 -19.51
C ARG A 298 2.43 -4.41 -18.94
N LEU A 299 1.20 -4.01 -19.23
CA LEU A 299 -0.01 -4.74 -18.82
C LEU A 299 -0.35 -5.87 -19.80
N LEU A 300 0.27 -5.88 -20.99
CA LEU A 300 0.02 -6.92 -22.00
C LEU A 300 0.69 -8.25 -21.62
N PRO A 301 0.05 -9.41 -21.88
CA PRO A 301 0.60 -10.73 -21.55
C PRO A 301 2.00 -10.97 -22.13
N ILE A 302 2.29 -10.42 -23.32
CA ILE A 302 3.61 -10.54 -23.97
C ILE A 302 4.75 -9.95 -23.13
N TYR A 303 4.46 -9.00 -22.25
CA TYR A 303 5.44 -8.41 -21.35
C TYR A 303 5.76 -9.30 -20.14
N GLY A 304 4.96 -10.35 -19.88
CA GLY A 304 5.17 -11.28 -18.77
C GLY A 304 6.58 -11.86 -18.69
N ARG A 305 7.25 -12.08 -19.83
CA ARG A 305 8.65 -12.55 -19.89
C ARG A 305 9.69 -11.57 -19.33
N HIS A 306 9.34 -10.29 -19.21
CA HIS A 306 10.21 -9.23 -18.67
C HIS A 306 9.88 -8.89 -17.21
N ARG A 307 8.86 -9.52 -16.61
CA ARG A 307 8.36 -9.20 -15.27
C ARG A 307 9.40 -9.38 -14.17
N GLY A 308 10.18 -10.47 -14.22
CA GLY A 308 11.26 -10.73 -13.26
C GLY A 308 12.33 -9.63 -13.27
N LEU A 309 12.85 -9.30 -14.46
CA LEU A 309 13.83 -8.22 -14.62
C LEU A 309 13.28 -6.86 -14.17
N TRP A 310 12.00 -6.60 -14.45
CA TRP A 310 11.33 -5.37 -14.01
C TRP A 310 11.25 -5.30 -12.48
N GLN A 311 10.86 -6.38 -11.82
CA GLN A 311 10.82 -6.48 -10.36
C GLN A 311 12.22 -6.30 -9.74
N GLU A 312 13.25 -6.90 -10.32
CA GLU A 312 14.63 -6.74 -9.86
C GLU A 312 15.11 -5.28 -9.96
N LYS A 313 14.91 -4.63 -11.10
CA LYS A 313 15.29 -3.21 -11.28
C LYS A 313 14.48 -2.27 -10.38
N TRP A 314 13.20 -2.56 -10.17
CA TRP A 314 12.35 -1.82 -9.24
C TRP A 314 12.85 -1.97 -7.79
N HIS A 315 13.18 -3.19 -7.38
CA HIS A 315 13.73 -3.45 -6.06
C HIS A 315 15.06 -2.71 -5.85
N PHE A 316 15.94 -2.70 -6.86
CA PHE A 316 17.18 -1.94 -6.80
C PHE A 316 16.93 -0.42 -6.70
N LEU A 317 15.96 0.11 -7.45
CA LEU A 317 15.51 1.51 -7.35
C LEU A 317 15.09 1.87 -5.91
N GLN A 318 14.30 1.02 -5.26
CA GLN A 318 13.81 1.25 -3.90
C GLN A 318 14.92 1.25 -2.84
N GLN A 319 16.04 0.59 -3.11
CA GLN A 319 17.18 0.49 -2.21
C GLN A 319 18.23 1.58 -2.41
N LEU A 320 18.09 2.46 -3.40
CA LEU A 320 19.09 3.48 -3.69
C LEU A 320 19.27 4.46 -2.51
N PRO A 321 20.47 4.53 -1.91
CA PRO A 321 20.73 5.47 -0.83
C PRO A 321 20.95 6.89 -1.39
N GLY A 322 20.20 7.86 -0.89
CA GLY A 322 20.39 9.26 -1.22
C GLY A 322 19.90 9.66 -2.62
N ALA A 323 20.72 10.43 -3.35
CA ALA A 323 20.33 11.06 -4.61
C ALA A 323 20.09 10.05 -5.74
N ALA A 324 19.00 10.25 -6.50
CA ALA A 324 18.61 9.42 -7.64
C ALA A 324 19.68 9.36 -8.75
N CYS A 325 20.56 10.37 -8.86
CA CYS A 325 21.59 10.50 -9.90
C CYS A 325 22.39 9.23 -10.20
N ASN A 326 22.75 8.46 -9.17
CA ASN A 326 23.71 7.36 -9.27
C ASN A 326 23.24 6.18 -10.13
N GLY A 327 21.93 6.02 -10.33
CA GLY A 327 21.35 4.95 -11.13
C GLY A 327 20.88 5.38 -12.53
N PHE A 328 21.10 6.64 -12.91
CA PHE A 328 20.62 7.22 -14.16
C PHE A 328 21.73 7.32 -15.21
N VAL A 329 21.40 6.95 -16.44
CA VAL A 329 22.27 7.18 -17.59
C VAL A 329 21.67 8.21 -18.53
N SER A 330 22.52 9.00 -19.18
CA SER A 330 22.12 9.83 -20.32
C SER A 330 22.06 8.98 -21.58
N GLY A 331 21.03 9.15 -22.39
CA GLY A 331 20.91 8.49 -23.69
C GLY A 331 20.33 9.39 -24.77
N ASP A 332 20.29 8.86 -25.98
CA ASP A 332 19.63 9.44 -27.15
C ASP A 332 19.08 8.31 -28.04
N ASP A 333 18.54 8.70 -29.20
CA ASP A 333 17.93 7.81 -30.17
C ASP A 333 18.86 7.41 -31.33
N GLN A 334 20.14 7.78 -31.29
CA GLN A 334 21.07 7.61 -32.42
C GLN A 334 21.47 6.14 -32.63
N ASP A 335 21.64 5.39 -31.54
CA ASP A 335 21.95 3.96 -31.56
C ASP A 335 21.15 3.22 -30.48
N LEU A 336 19.96 2.76 -30.87
CA LEU A 336 19.05 2.04 -29.98
C LEU A 336 19.61 0.69 -29.50
N ASN A 337 20.50 0.05 -30.26
CA ASN A 337 21.11 -1.21 -29.84
C ASN A 337 22.14 -0.98 -28.73
N ARG A 338 22.97 0.05 -28.89
CA ARG A 338 23.91 0.48 -27.85
C ARG A 338 23.17 0.96 -26.61
N LEU A 339 22.10 1.75 -26.78
CA LEU A 339 21.28 2.20 -25.66
C LEU A 339 20.66 1.01 -24.94
N PHE A 340 20.09 0.04 -25.66
CA PHE A 340 19.54 -1.18 -25.06
C PHE A 340 20.59 -1.93 -24.24
N PHE A 341 21.81 -2.11 -24.77
CA PHE A 341 22.90 -2.76 -24.05
C PHE A 341 23.25 -2.03 -22.74
N GLN A 342 23.29 -0.70 -22.77
CA GLN A 342 23.56 0.13 -21.59
C GLN A 342 22.43 0.06 -20.56
N LEU A 343 21.17 0.15 -20.99
CA LEU A 343 20.00 0.07 -20.12
C LEU A 343 19.77 -1.34 -19.55
N SER A 344 20.29 -2.37 -20.20
CA SER A 344 20.20 -3.76 -19.72
C SER A 344 21.12 -4.05 -18.53
N GLN A 345 22.06 -3.16 -18.20
CA GLN A 345 22.92 -3.33 -17.03
C GLN A 345 22.08 -3.26 -15.74
N GLN A 346 22.40 -4.10 -14.75
CA GLN A 346 21.59 -4.26 -13.54
C GLN A 346 21.56 -2.99 -12.67
N ASN A 347 22.68 -2.27 -12.61
CA ASN A 347 22.81 -1.02 -11.85
C ASN A 347 22.17 0.20 -12.53
N VAL A 348 21.63 0.05 -13.74
CA VAL A 348 20.96 1.12 -14.47
C VAL A 348 19.45 1.01 -14.26
N ILE A 349 18.89 1.98 -13.56
CA ILE A 349 17.47 2.05 -13.17
C ILE A 349 16.78 3.30 -13.69
N GLY A 350 17.55 4.25 -14.22
CA GLY A 350 17.05 5.48 -14.77
C GLY A 350 17.61 5.78 -16.15
N LEU A 351 16.79 6.40 -17.00
CA LEU A 351 17.23 7.03 -18.24
C LEU A 351 16.86 8.52 -18.23
N LYS A 352 17.78 9.39 -18.62
CA LYS A 352 17.49 10.80 -18.94
C LYS A 352 17.78 11.10 -20.41
N LEU A 353 16.79 11.67 -21.09
CA LEU A 353 16.88 12.10 -22.48
C LEU A 353 16.81 13.63 -22.53
N LEU A 354 17.94 14.25 -22.84
CA LEU A 354 18.06 15.71 -22.89
C LEU A 354 17.61 16.30 -24.23
N LYS A 355 17.47 15.45 -25.26
CA LYS A 355 16.92 15.80 -26.56
C LYS A 355 15.56 15.13 -26.74
N ALA A 356 14.66 15.83 -27.40
CA ALA A 356 13.35 15.33 -27.73
C ALA A 356 13.45 14.10 -28.65
N PRO A 357 12.90 12.95 -28.25
CA PRO A 357 12.84 11.78 -29.12
C PRO A 357 12.00 12.09 -30.37
N PRO A 358 12.56 11.99 -31.58
CA PRO A 358 11.85 12.31 -32.82
C PRO A 358 10.88 11.19 -33.24
N THR A 359 11.08 9.98 -32.73
CA THR A 359 10.25 8.79 -33.02
C THR A 359 9.55 8.28 -31.76
N ILE A 360 8.31 7.84 -31.94
CA ILE A 360 7.43 7.24 -30.93
C ILE A 360 7.00 5.84 -31.39
N GLY A 361 6.38 5.06 -30.49
CA GLY A 361 5.88 3.73 -30.84
C GLY A 361 6.97 2.65 -30.90
N LYS A 362 6.71 1.58 -31.65
CA LYS A 362 7.66 0.46 -31.82
C LYS A 362 8.94 0.93 -32.51
N GLY A 363 10.08 0.42 -32.04
CA GLY A 363 11.38 0.80 -32.59
C GLY A 363 11.86 2.19 -32.17
N SER A 364 11.19 2.86 -31.24
CA SER A 364 11.64 4.11 -30.62
C SER A 364 12.48 3.86 -29.36
N VAL A 365 13.05 4.93 -28.81
CA VAL A 365 13.68 4.92 -27.49
C VAL A 365 12.72 4.42 -26.38
N PHE A 366 11.43 4.70 -26.48
CA PHE A 366 10.43 4.23 -25.52
C PHE A 366 10.24 2.72 -25.57
N ALA A 367 10.31 2.13 -26.77
CA ALA A 367 10.33 0.68 -26.90
C ALA A 367 11.59 0.05 -26.27
N VAL A 368 12.73 0.77 -26.29
CA VAL A 368 13.96 0.34 -25.62
C VAL A 368 13.84 0.45 -24.09
N ILE A 369 13.29 1.54 -23.55
CA ILE A 369 12.98 1.71 -22.12
C ILE A 369 12.12 0.53 -21.62
N LEU A 370 11.05 0.23 -22.35
CA LEU A 370 10.15 -0.89 -22.08
C LEU A 370 10.92 -2.22 -22.12
N LYS A 371 11.64 -2.52 -23.20
CA LYS A 371 12.34 -3.79 -23.39
C LYS A 371 13.44 -4.03 -22.35
N ALA A 372 14.12 -2.97 -21.90
CA ALA A 372 15.16 -3.02 -20.88
C ALA A 372 14.60 -2.98 -19.44
N ALA A 373 13.27 -2.95 -19.29
CA ALA A 373 12.56 -2.92 -18.00
C ALA A 373 13.02 -1.76 -17.10
N ILE A 374 13.34 -0.61 -17.69
CA ILE A 374 13.78 0.58 -16.93
C ILE A 374 12.60 1.12 -16.11
N PRO A 375 12.74 1.27 -14.78
CA PRO A 375 11.64 1.69 -13.94
C PRO A 375 11.39 3.20 -13.98
N VAL A 376 12.42 4.03 -14.21
CA VAL A 376 12.26 5.48 -14.24
C VAL A 376 12.88 6.09 -15.49
N ALA A 377 12.18 7.00 -16.14
CA ALA A 377 12.77 7.79 -17.22
C ALA A 377 12.31 9.25 -17.19
N LEU A 378 13.21 10.15 -17.55
CA LEU A 378 12.95 11.57 -17.74
C LEU A 378 13.27 11.94 -19.18
N TRP A 379 12.39 12.69 -19.83
CA TRP A 379 12.69 13.23 -21.16
C TRP A 379 12.06 14.61 -21.33
N LEU A 380 12.66 15.37 -22.24
CA LEU A 380 12.07 16.60 -22.75
C LEU A 380 11.29 16.29 -24.03
N ARG A 381 10.06 16.78 -24.14
CA ARG A 381 9.24 16.66 -25.37
C ARG A 381 9.70 17.59 -26.49
N GLN A 382 10.49 18.62 -26.16
CA GLN A 382 11.00 19.61 -27.10
C GLN A 382 12.49 19.88 -26.86
N ASN A 383 13.23 20.15 -27.94
CA ASN A 383 14.62 20.59 -27.85
C ASN A 383 14.66 22.07 -27.45
N LEU A 384 15.38 22.37 -26.36
CA LEU A 384 15.49 23.73 -25.82
C LEU A 384 16.92 24.25 -25.98
N SER A 385 17.07 25.56 -26.16
CA SER A 385 18.36 26.24 -26.24
C SER A 385 18.87 26.65 -24.85
N LEU A 386 18.84 25.71 -23.89
CA LEU A 386 19.16 25.93 -22.47
C LEU A 386 20.17 24.88 -21.99
N ASN A 387 20.75 25.09 -20.81
CA ASN A 387 21.52 24.04 -20.13
C ASN A 387 20.58 22.98 -19.52
N CYS A 388 19.96 22.17 -20.38
CA CYS A 388 19.02 21.12 -19.97
C CYS A 388 19.67 20.07 -19.08
N GLN A 389 20.96 19.79 -19.29
CA GLN A 389 21.69 18.80 -18.50
C GLN A 389 21.72 19.19 -17.02
N GLU A 390 22.19 20.40 -16.70
CA GLU A 390 22.28 20.86 -15.32
C GLU A 390 20.89 20.90 -14.64
N GLN A 391 19.85 21.30 -15.36
CA GLN A 391 18.51 21.36 -14.80
C GLN A 391 17.91 19.97 -14.53
N VAL A 392 18.13 18.99 -15.41
CA VAL A 392 17.68 17.61 -15.20
C VAL A 392 18.52 16.93 -14.11
N ASP A 393 19.83 17.16 -14.07
CA ASP A 393 20.71 16.64 -13.03
C ASP A 393 20.32 17.18 -11.65
N GLY A 394 19.97 18.46 -11.57
CA GLY A 394 19.46 19.09 -10.35
C GLY A 394 18.17 18.45 -9.82
N LEU A 395 17.28 17.96 -10.70
CA LEU A 395 16.08 17.22 -10.27
C LEU A 395 16.43 15.87 -9.65
N LEU A 396 17.49 15.22 -10.13
CA LEU A 396 17.90 13.90 -9.67
C LEU A 396 18.72 13.96 -8.37
N CYS A 397 19.02 15.16 -7.85
CA CYS A 397 19.68 15.34 -6.56
C CYS A 397 18.80 15.02 -5.35
N CYS A 398 17.48 14.83 -5.54
CA CYS A 398 16.56 14.41 -4.48
C CYS A 398 16.60 12.89 -4.24
N CYS A 399 15.99 12.45 -3.14
CA CYS A 399 15.73 11.03 -2.96
C CYS A 399 14.73 10.54 -4.00
N ILE A 400 14.85 9.30 -4.45
CA ILE A 400 14.05 8.81 -5.57
C ILE A 400 12.53 8.93 -5.33
N HIS A 401 12.06 8.71 -4.10
CA HIS A 401 10.65 8.82 -3.73
C HIS A 401 10.11 10.27 -3.77
N GLU A 402 10.99 11.26 -3.74
CA GLU A 402 10.65 12.69 -3.84
C GLU A 402 10.57 13.17 -5.29
N LEU A 403 11.08 12.37 -6.25
CA LEU A 403 11.19 12.76 -7.66
C LEU A 403 9.84 13.15 -8.29
N PRO A 404 8.71 12.45 -8.06
CA PRO A 404 7.41 12.90 -8.56
C PRO A 404 7.04 14.31 -8.15
N GLU A 405 7.21 14.65 -6.86
CA GLU A 405 6.91 15.99 -6.34
C GLU A 405 7.94 17.02 -6.85
N ALA A 406 9.21 16.64 -6.96
CA ALA A 406 10.24 17.51 -7.54
C ALA A 406 9.93 17.87 -9.01
N VAL A 407 9.44 16.91 -9.80
CA VAL A 407 9.00 17.15 -11.19
C VAL A 407 7.76 18.06 -11.24
N LYS A 408 6.77 17.83 -10.38
CA LYS A 408 5.60 18.72 -10.25
C LYS A 408 6.02 20.15 -9.91
N ASN A 409 6.88 20.34 -8.90
CA ASN A 409 7.37 21.65 -8.51
C ASN A 409 8.13 22.33 -9.66
N LYS A 410 8.92 21.57 -10.42
CA LYS A 410 9.61 22.10 -11.60
C LYS A 410 8.66 22.53 -12.71
N ARG A 411 7.53 21.84 -12.87
CA ARG A 411 6.47 22.22 -13.81
C ARG A 411 5.76 23.49 -13.34
N LEU A 412 5.44 23.58 -12.05
CA LEU A 412 4.85 24.77 -11.43
C LEU A 412 5.76 25.99 -11.56
N ASP A 413 7.06 25.84 -11.27
CA ASP A 413 8.06 26.91 -11.45
C ASP A 413 8.12 27.40 -12.90
N ALA A 414 7.89 26.51 -13.87
CA ALA A 414 7.88 26.86 -15.29
C ALA A 414 6.70 27.77 -15.65
N PHE A 415 5.58 27.67 -14.95
CA PHE A 415 4.30 28.27 -15.33
C PHE A 415 4.37 29.80 -15.50
N GLN A 416 5.24 30.47 -14.74
CA GLN A 416 5.46 31.92 -14.83
C GLN A 416 6.40 32.36 -15.98
N TYR A 417 7.01 31.41 -16.70
CA TYR A 417 7.98 31.66 -17.75
C TYR A 417 7.47 31.23 -19.14
N PRO A 418 7.98 31.83 -20.24
CA PRO A 418 7.69 31.36 -21.59
C PRO A 418 8.10 29.89 -21.81
N PRO A 419 7.35 29.12 -22.62
CA PRO A 419 7.58 27.68 -22.84
C PRO A 419 9.03 27.28 -23.12
N ASP A 420 9.70 27.99 -24.03
CA ASP A 420 11.05 27.63 -24.49
C ASP A 420 12.18 28.00 -23.52
N THR A 421 11.85 28.60 -22.36
CA THR A 421 12.83 29.15 -21.41
C THR A 421 12.99 28.34 -20.13
N HIS A 422 12.15 27.31 -19.93
CA HIS A 422 12.20 26.47 -18.74
C HIS A 422 11.85 25.01 -19.07
N ILE A 423 12.64 24.05 -18.57
CA ILE A 423 12.45 22.63 -18.91
C ILE A 423 11.09 22.08 -18.45
N GLY A 424 10.50 22.66 -17.41
CA GLY A 424 9.28 22.16 -16.80
C GLY A 424 8.07 22.13 -17.75
N HIS A 425 8.03 22.99 -18.78
CA HIS A 425 6.96 22.96 -19.80
C HIS A 425 6.98 21.69 -20.66
N HIS A 426 8.15 21.07 -20.79
CA HIS A 426 8.38 19.95 -21.71
C HIS A 426 8.84 18.68 -20.99
N LEU A 427 8.93 18.70 -19.66
CA LEU A 427 9.43 17.58 -18.87
C LEU A 427 8.34 16.53 -18.66
N SER A 428 8.66 15.28 -19.00
CA SER A 428 7.88 14.09 -18.66
C SER A 428 8.63 13.19 -17.69
N LEU A 429 7.86 12.49 -16.84
CA LEU A 429 8.35 11.48 -15.90
C LEU A 429 7.61 10.16 -16.14
N LEU A 430 8.36 9.13 -16.51
CA LEU A 430 7.90 7.75 -16.52
C LEU A 430 8.29 7.07 -15.21
N TRP A 431 7.33 6.39 -14.61
CA TRP A 431 7.46 5.79 -13.28
C TRP A 431 6.73 4.46 -13.21
N GLU A 432 7.49 3.37 -13.19
CA GLU A 432 6.98 2.04 -13.48
C GLU A 432 7.15 1.08 -12.31
N ASP A 433 6.19 1.10 -11.40
CA ASP A 433 6.06 0.15 -10.30
C ASP A 433 5.41 -1.18 -10.78
N PRO A 434 6.09 -2.33 -10.73
CA PRO A 434 5.56 -3.63 -11.15
C PRO A 434 4.38 -4.15 -10.32
N TYR A 435 4.13 -3.59 -9.14
CA TYR A 435 3.04 -3.98 -8.25
C TYR A 435 1.81 -3.09 -8.38
N ARG A 436 1.92 -2.04 -9.22
CA ARG A 436 0.87 -1.06 -9.42
C ARG A 436 0.16 -1.30 -10.75
N VAL A 437 -1.02 -1.91 -10.66
CA VAL A 437 -1.82 -2.34 -11.81
C VAL A 437 -3.27 -1.87 -11.70
N PRO A 438 -3.94 -1.55 -12.81
CA PRO A 438 -5.37 -1.25 -12.80
C PRO A 438 -6.22 -2.44 -12.35
N PRO A 439 -7.34 -2.20 -11.66
CA PRO A 439 -8.36 -3.23 -11.41
C PRO A 439 -8.94 -3.70 -12.74
N SER A 440 -9.35 -4.96 -12.84
CA SER A 440 -10.19 -5.50 -13.93
C SER A 440 -9.59 -5.65 -15.34
N ILE A 441 -8.28 -5.53 -15.54
CA ILE A 441 -7.68 -6.18 -16.72
C ILE A 441 -7.57 -7.66 -16.36
N GLU A 442 -8.42 -8.52 -16.95
CA GLU A 442 -8.24 -9.97 -16.88
C GLU A 442 -6.82 -10.30 -17.37
N TYR A 443 -5.89 -10.44 -16.43
CA TYR A 443 -4.61 -11.08 -16.67
C TYR A 443 -4.94 -12.54 -16.92
N SER A 444 -5.22 -12.87 -18.19
CA SER A 444 -5.26 -14.26 -18.60
C SER A 444 -3.92 -14.88 -18.23
N MET A 445 -3.96 -15.71 -17.18
CA MET A 445 -2.86 -16.55 -16.72
C MET A 445 -2.40 -17.50 -17.81
#